data_AF-A0A432XPF2-F1
#
_entry.id   AF-A0A432XPF2-F1
#
_cell.length_a   1.000
_cell.length_b   1.000
_cell.length_c   1.000
_cell.angle_alpha   90.00
_cell.angle_beta   90.00
_cell.angle_gamma   90.00
#
_symmetry.space_group_name_H-M   'P 1'
#
loop_
_entity.id
_entity.type
_entity.pdbx_description
1 polymer ?
#
loop_
_entity_poly.entity_id
_entity_poly.type
_entity_poly.pdbx_seq_one_letter_code
_entity_poly.pdbx_strand_id
1 'polypeptide(L)'
;MSLTKRLVILAGLVGLMFYNATAEQLWATIVDYQLSWYKLGVPLAWGLILGALVNLIGLTSLQKWLEPLTFISASLTTLGLTGAAAIYAAHQQAGLLLPALMISAVGIGLYLFVYSFARFSAHKKSAAEGNDSES
;
A
#
# COMPACT_ATOMS: atom_id res chain seq x y z
N MET A 1 15.32 -20.03 4.86
CA MET A 1 14.85 -18.86 5.65
C MET A 1 13.49 -18.43 5.13
N SER A 2 12.48 -18.22 6.00
CA SER A 2 11.12 -17.89 5.56
C SER A 2 10.99 -16.45 5.04
N LEU A 3 10.03 -16.20 4.15
CA LEU A 3 9.73 -14.90 3.57
C LEU A 3 9.41 -13.86 4.66
N THR A 4 8.62 -14.24 5.66
CA THR A 4 8.28 -13.40 6.82
C THR A 4 9.52 -12.92 7.57
N LYS A 5 10.50 -13.80 7.82
CA LYS A 5 11.75 -13.42 8.49
C LYS A 5 12.55 -12.41 7.67
N ARG A 6 12.57 -12.56 6.34
CA ARG A 6 13.24 -11.59 5.44
C ARG A 6 12.54 -10.23 5.49
N LEU A 7 11.20 -10.20 5.47
CA LEU A 7 10.42 -8.96 5.57
C LEU A 7 10.64 -8.24 6.90
N VAL A 8 10.68 -8.96 8.01
CA VAL A 8 10.95 -8.37 9.34
C VAL A 8 12.36 -7.76 9.39
N ILE A 9 13.37 -8.43 8.83
CA ILE A 9 14.72 -7.88 8.76
C ILE A 9 14.76 -6.63 7.89
N LEU A 10 14.12 -6.65 6.72
CA LEU A 10 14.03 -5.48 5.85
C LEU A 10 13.29 -4.33 6.54
N ALA A 11 12.21 -4.60 7.28
CA ALA A 11 11.50 -3.61 8.08
C ALA A 11 12.37 -3.00 9.17
N GLY A 12 13.15 -3.83 9.87
CA GLY A 12 14.13 -3.37 10.85
C GLY A 12 15.19 -2.47 10.23
N LEU A 13 15.74 -2.84 9.07
CA LEU A 13 16.72 -2.03 8.34
C LEU A 13 16.14 -0.69 7.87
N VAL A 14 14.92 -0.69 7.34
CA VAL A 14 14.21 0.54 6.94
C VAL A 14 13.92 1.42 8.16
N GLY A 15 13.52 0.82 9.28
CA GLY A 15 13.35 1.52 10.55
C GLY A 15 14.64 2.19 11.01
N LEU A 16 15.78 1.47 10.99
CA LEU A 16 17.09 2.03 11.32
C LEU A 16 17.53 3.15 10.37
N MET A 17 17.24 3.02 9.08
CA MET A 17 17.51 4.07 8.09
C MET A 17 16.78 5.36 8.45
N PHE A 18 15.47 5.26 8.74
CA PHE A 18 14.64 6.41 9.10
C PHE A 18 14.95 6.97 10.50
N TYR A 19 15.34 6.12 11.44
CA TYR A 19 15.78 6.54 12.77
C TYR A 19 17.02 7.44 12.71
N ASN A 20 17.95 7.12 11.81
CA ASN A 20 19.18 7.89 11.62
C ASN A 20 19.03 9.08 10.65
N ALA A 21 17.89 9.24 9.99
CA ALA A 21 17.64 10.37 9.11
C ALA A 21 17.50 11.66 9.94
N THR A 22 18.16 12.74 9.51
CA THR A 22 18.04 14.02 10.21
C THR A 22 16.70 14.69 9.92
N ALA A 23 16.28 15.60 10.80
CA ALA A 23 15.06 16.36 10.60
C ALA A 23 15.11 17.17 9.28
N GLU A 24 16.27 17.72 8.90
CA GLU A 24 16.42 18.45 7.63
C GLU A 24 16.23 17.54 6.41
N GLN A 25 16.73 16.30 6.45
CA GLN A 25 16.58 15.34 5.36
C GLN A 25 15.10 14.93 5.19
N LEU A 26 14.42 14.67 6.30
CA LEU A 26 12.99 14.35 6.30
C LEU A 26 12.16 15.54 5.81
N TRP A 27 12.50 16.75 6.26
CA TRP A 27 11.85 17.97 5.82
C TRP A 27 12.06 18.25 4.33
N ALA A 28 13.29 18.11 3.84
CA ALA A 28 13.60 18.24 2.41
C ALA A 28 12.77 17.26 1.58
N THR A 29 12.68 16.00 2.03
CA THR A 29 11.83 14.99 1.38
C THR A 29 10.36 15.40 1.34
N ILE A 30 9.84 15.99 2.42
CA ILE A 30 8.46 16.49 2.46
C ILE A 30 8.26 17.62 1.45
N VAL A 31 9.19 18.57 1.37
CA VAL A 31 9.07 19.72 0.48
C VAL A 31 9.22 19.30 -0.98
N ASP A 32 10.22 18.50 -1.31
CA ASP A 32 10.54 18.08 -2.68
C ASP A 32 9.39 17.27 -3.30
N TYR A 33 8.82 16.35 -2.54
CA TYR A 33 7.66 15.55 -2.98
C TYR A 33 6.32 16.22 -2.64
N GLN A 34 6.35 17.43 -2.08
CA GLN A 34 5.21 18.21 -1.62
C GLN A 34 4.23 17.36 -0.78
N LEU A 35 4.75 16.54 0.12
CA LEU A 35 3.96 15.62 0.93
C LEU A 35 3.06 16.40 1.90
N SER A 36 1.86 15.89 2.10
CA SER A 36 0.91 16.45 3.06
C SER A 36 -0.02 15.35 3.56
N TRP A 37 -0.63 15.58 4.71
CA TRP A 37 -1.63 14.68 5.27
C TRP A 37 -2.79 14.40 4.31
N TYR A 38 -3.21 15.41 3.54
CA TYR A 38 -4.21 15.23 2.49
C TYR A 38 -3.74 14.27 1.39
N LYS A 39 -2.49 14.42 0.94
CA LYS A 39 -1.92 13.57 -0.12
C LYS A 39 -1.75 12.12 0.31
N LEU A 40 -1.73 11.81 1.60
CA LEU A 40 -1.75 10.41 2.07
C LEU A 40 -3.02 9.68 1.64
N GLY A 41 -4.16 10.37 1.48
CA GLY A 41 -5.41 9.74 1.03
C GLY A 41 -5.45 9.42 -0.46
N VAL A 42 -4.58 10.06 -1.26
CA VAL A 42 -4.60 9.94 -2.73
C VAL A 42 -4.30 8.52 -3.20
N PRO A 43 -3.25 7.82 -2.71
CA PRO A 43 -3.02 6.42 -3.07
C PRO A 43 -4.19 5.48 -2.71
N LEU A 44 -4.88 5.74 -1.59
CA LEU A 44 -6.00 4.91 -1.14
C LEU A 44 -7.19 5.04 -2.09
N ALA A 45 -7.54 6.29 -2.44
CA ALA A 45 -8.61 6.58 -3.38
C ALA A 45 -8.32 5.97 -4.76
N TRP A 46 -7.11 6.17 -5.29
CA TRP A 46 -6.70 5.58 -6.55
C TRP A 46 -6.69 4.05 -6.53
N GLY A 47 -6.31 3.45 -5.40
CA GLY A 47 -6.38 2.00 -5.22
C GLY A 47 -7.78 1.47 -5.53
N LEU A 48 -8.79 2.01 -4.84
CA LEU A 48 -10.18 1.61 -5.04
C LEU A 48 -10.69 1.84 -6.47
N ILE A 49 -10.45 3.05 -7.00
CA ILE A 49 -10.92 3.47 -8.33
C ILE A 49 -10.30 2.59 -9.41
N LEU A 50 -8.98 2.41 -9.40
CA LEU A 50 -8.28 1.60 -10.41
C LEU A 50 -8.68 0.14 -10.31
N GLY A 51 -8.90 -0.40 -9.11
CA GLY A 51 -9.30 -1.81 -8.95
C GLY A 51 -10.67 -2.08 -9.58
N ALA A 52 -11.61 -1.14 -9.43
CA ALA A 52 -12.92 -1.21 -10.06
C ALA A 52 -12.82 -1.03 -11.59
N LEU A 53 -12.04 -0.05 -12.06
CA LEU A 53 -11.86 0.21 -13.49
C LEU A 53 -11.22 -0.97 -14.23
N VAL A 54 -10.18 -1.59 -13.65
CA VAL A 54 -9.51 -2.75 -14.27
C VAL A 54 -10.46 -3.94 -14.36
N ASN A 55 -11.33 -4.12 -13.37
CA ASN A 55 -12.37 -5.14 -13.45
C ASN A 55 -13.41 -4.84 -14.56
N LEU A 56 -13.82 -3.58 -14.70
CA LEU A 56 -14.75 -3.15 -15.75
C LEU A 56 -14.22 -3.46 -17.16
N ILE A 57 -12.92 -3.25 -17.40
CA ILE A 57 -12.25 -3.54 -18.67
C ILE A 57 -12.10 -5.06 -18.90
N GLY A 58 -12.32 -5.89 -17.88
CA GLY A 58 -12.30 -7.34 -17.99
C GLY A 58 -10.90 -7.94 -18.04
N LEU A 59 -9.90 -7.26 -17.49
CA LEU A 59 -8.51 -7.72 -17.54
C LEU A 59 -8.26 -8.91 -16.59
N THR A 60 -8.47 -10.13 -17.09
CA THR A 60 -8.26 -11.39 -16.34
C THR A 60 -6.79 -11.65 -16.01
N SER A 61 -5.86 -11.09 -16.79
CA SER A 61 -4.41 -11.20 -16.54
C SER A 61 -3.98 -10.68 -15.17
N LEU A 62 -4.77 -9.86 -14.49
CA LEU A 62 -4.43 -9.37 -13.16
C LEU A 62 -4.62 -10.44 -12.06
N GLN A 63 -5.41 -11.49 -12.31
CA GLN A 63 -5.67 -12.55 -11.32
C GLN A 63 -4.40 -13.26 -10.86
N LYS A 64 -3.48 -13.56 -11.79
CA LYS A 64 -2.18 -14.19 -11.45
C LYS A 64 -1.24 -13.27 -10.65
N TRP A 65 -1.51 -11.96 -10.65
CA TRP A 65 -0.71 -10.97 -9.93
C TRP A 65 -1.29 -10.62 -8.55
N LEU A 66 -2.47 -11.12 -8.17
CA LEU A 66 -3.10 -10.78 -6.89
C LEU A 66 -2.22 -11.19 -5.71
N GLU A 67 -1.65 -12.40 -5.75
CA GLU A 67 -0.77 -12.91 -4.70
C GLU A 67 0.51 -12.05 -4.55
N PRO A 68 1.34 -11.84 -5.59
CA PRO A 68 2.54 -11.03 -5.45
C PRO A 68 2.22 -9.57 -5.08
N LEU A 69 1.15 -8.98 -5.61
CA LEU A 69 0.75 -7.61 -5.25
C LEU A 69 0.32 -7.50 -3.78
N THR A 70 -0.36 -8.51 -3.24
CA THR A 70 -0.73 -8.54 -1.82
C THR A 70 0.51 -8.62 -0.93
N PHE A 71 1.51 -9.42 -1.32
CA PHE A 71 2.79 -9.48 -0.61
C PHE A 71 3.55 -8.16 -0.66
N ILE A 72 3.62 -7.51 -1.84
CA ILE A 72 4.24 -6.19 -1.99
C ILE A 72 3.52 -5.17 -1.11
N SER A 73 2.19 -5.16 -1.13
CA SER A 73 1.35 -4.30 -0.30
C SER A 73 1.65 -4.49 1.19
N ALA A 74 1.65 -5.74 1.69
CA ALA A 74 1.94 -6.04 3.09
C ALA A 74 3.37 -5.60 3.47
N SER A 75 4.32 -5.79 2.56
CA SER A 75 5.71 -5.36 2.73
C SER A 75 5.79 -3.84 2.86
N LEU A 76 5.30 -3.09 1.86
CA LEU A 76 5.32 -1.63 1.87
C LEU A 76 4.62 -1.04 3.09
N THR A 77 3.45 -1.60 3.46
CA THR A 77 2.71 -1.17 4.65
C THR A 77 3.55 -1.35 5.91
N THR A 78 4.17 -2.52 6.09
CA THR A 78 5.00 -2.85 7.25
C THR A 78 6.26 -1.99 7.31
N LEU A 79 6.95 -1.81 6.18
CA LEU A 79 8.16 -0.99 6.07
C LEU A 79 7.86 0.47 6.42
N GLY A 80 6.80 1.04 5.84
CA GLY A 80 6.41 2.43 6.10
C GLY A 80 5.96 2.66 7.54
N LEU A 81 5.22 1.72 8.15
CA LEU A 81 4.76 1.87 9.53
C LEU A 81 5.93 1.73 10.52
N THR A 82 6.83 0.79 10.26
CA THR A 82 8.07 0.65 11.05
C THR A 82 8.94 1.90 10.92
N GLY A 83 9.07 2.45 9.70
CA GLY A 83 9.77 3.71 9.46
C GLY A 83 9.13 4.89 10.20
N ALA A 84 7.80 5.02 10.16
CA ALA A 84 7.09 6.08 10.88
C ALA A 84 7.29 5.96 12.40
N ALA A 85 7.18 4.75 12.96
CA ALA A 85 7.46 4.53 14.38
C ALA A 85 8.90 4.93 14.75
N ALA A 86 9.88 4.61 13.89
CA ALA A 86 11.28 4.97 14.09
C ALA A 86 11.51 6.50 14.05
N ILE A 87 10.92 7.20 13.08
CA ILE A 87 11.00 8.68 13.00
C ILE A 87 10.38 9.31 14.25
N TYR A 88 9.22 8.83 14.68
CA TYR A 88 8.54 9.37 15.85
C TYR A 88 9.39 9.17 17.12
N ALA A 89 10.02 8.00 17.27
CA ALA A 89 10.92 7.72 18.39
C ALA A 89 12.15 8.63 18.40
N ALA A 90 12.71 8.95 17.22
CA ALA A 90 13.90 9.80 17.10
C ALA A 90 13.61 11.30 17.26
N HIS A 91 12.53 11.79 16.65
CA HIS A 91 12.29 13.24 16.50
C HIS A 91 11.08 13.76 17.28
N GLN A 92 10.18 12.89 17.74
CA GLN A 92 8.95 13.22 18.48
C GLN A 92 7.99 14.20 17.77
N GLN A 93 8.16 14.41 16.46
CA GLN A 93 7.37 15.36 15.69
C GLN A 93 6.53 14.64 14.62
N ALA A 94 5.21 14.73 14.74
CA ALA A 94 4.28 14.02 13.85
C ALA A 94 4.38 14.47 12.38
N GLY A 95 4.76 15.72 12.12
CA GLY A 95 4.91 16.24 10.75
C GLY A 95 6.01 15.54 9.94
N LEU A 96 7.08 15.08 10.61
CA LEU A 96 8.22 14.42 9.96
C LEU A 96 7.92 12.96 9.58
N LEU A 97 6.78 12.41 10.01
CA LEU A 97 6.36 11.04 9.71
C LEU A 97 5.87 10.88 8.27
N LEU A 98 5.51 11.99 7.60
CA LEU A 98 4.86 11.99 6.30
C LEU A 98 5.58 11.14 5.22
N PRO A 99 6.92 11.16 5.08
CA PRO A 99 7.61 10.32 4.10
C PRO A 99 7.38 8.83 4.33
N ALA A 100 7.51 8.37 5.57
CA ALA A 100 7.32 6.96 5.91
C ALA A 100 5.83 6.56 5.82
N LEU A 101 4.93 7.44 6.25
CA LEU A 101 3.48 7.22 6.10
C LEU A 101 3.03 7.18 4.65
N MET A 102 3.68 7.92 3.74
CA MET A 102 3.38 7.85 2.31
C MET A 102 3.71 6.47 1.74
N ILE A 103 4.80 5.85 2.17
CA ILE A 103 5.14 4.46 1.79
C ILE A 103 4.04 3.50 2.25
N SER A 104 3.57 3.64 3.49
CA SER A 104 2.44 2.85 3.98
C SER A 104 1.15 3.12 3.22
N ALA A 105 0.86 4.39 2.90
CA ALA A 105 -0.33 4.76 2.14
C ALA A 105 -0.33 4.13 0.74
N VAL A 106 0.83 4.05 0.08
CA VAL A 106 0.98 3.33 -1.19
C VAL A 106 0.75 1.83 -1.00
N GLY A 107 1.29 1.23 0.06
CA GLY A 107 1.01 -0.17 0.40
C GLY A 107 -0.48 -0.45 0.58
N ILE A 108 -1.17 0.36 1.38
CA ILE A 108 -2.62 0.25 1.60
C ILE A 108 -3.40 0.52 0.32
N GLY A 109 -3.01 1.51 -0.48
CA GLY A 109 -3.63 1.78 -1.79
C GLY A 109 -3.53 0.57 -2.71
N LEU A 110 -2.38 -0.10 -2.74
CA LEU A 110 -2.20 -1.33 -3.52
C LEU A 110 -3.06 -2.48 -2.98
N TYR A 111 -3.21 -2.61 -1.65
CA TYR A 111 -4.14 -3.56 -1.06
C TYR A 111 -5.58 -3.31 -1.54
N LEU A 112 -6.04 -2.04 -1.44
CA LEU A 112 -7.38 -1.64 -1.84
C LEU A 112 -7.64 -1.87 -3.33
N PHE A 113 -6.61 -1.69 -4.16
CA PHE A 113 -6.64 -2.04 -5.59
C PHE A 113 -6.94 -3.52 -5.82
N VAL A 114 -6.13 -4.40 -5.24
CA VAL A 114 -6.30 -5.85 -5.35
C VAL A 114 -7.65 -6.29 -4.78
N TYR A 115 -8.01 -5.75 -3.61
CA TYR A 115 -9.27 -6.05 -2.94
C TYR A 115 -10.49 -5.64 -3.79
N SER A 116 -10.50 -4.40 -4.29
CA SER A 116 -11.58 -3.89 -5.16
C SER A 116 -11.72 -4.76 -6.41
N PHE A 117 -10.61 -5.04 -7.11
CA PHE A 117 -10.63 -5.90 -8.29
C PHE A 117 -11.18 -7.31 -8.00
N ALA A 118 -10.73 -7.95 -6.91
CA ALA A 118 -11.20 -9.28 -6.52
C ALA A 118 -12.69 -9.27 -6.16
N ARG A 119 -13.15 -8.25 -5.42
CA ARG A 119 -14.54 -8.09 -5.01
C ARG A 119 -15.50 -7.97 -6.19
N PHE A 120 -15.16 -7.14 -7.18
CA PHE A 120 -15.98 -6.97 -8.38
C PHE A 120 -15.90 -8.18 -9.31
N SER A 121 -14.75 -8.86 -9.39
CA SER A 121 -14.62 -10.12 -10.14
C SER A 121 -15.53 -11.22 -9.60
N ALA A 122 -15.61 -11.35 -8.27
CA ALA A 122 -16.49 -12.32 -7.62
C ALA A 122 -17.97 -12.05 -7.92
N HIS A 123 -18.40 -10.77 -7.84
CA HIS A 123 -19.77 -10.38 -8.20
C HIS A 123 -20.12 -10.70 -9.65
N LYS A 124 -19.22 -10.43 -10.60
CA LYS A 124 -19.42 -10.76 -12.02
C LYS A 124 -19.58 -12.27 -12.24
N LYS A 125 -18.82 -13.09 -11.51
CA LYS A 125 -18.91 -14.55 -11.59
C LYS A 125 -20.25 -15.07 -11.05
N SER A 126 -20.67 -14.60 -9.87
CA SER A 126 -21.96 -15.00 -9.27
C SER A 126 -23.17 -14.57 -10.12
N ALA A 127 -23.09 -13.42 -10.78
CA ALA A 127 -24.13 -12.96 -11.70
C ALA A 127 -24.25 -13.84 -12.96
N ALA A 128 -23.14 -14.41 -13.44
CA ALA A 128 -23.15 -15.34 -14.58
C ALA A 128 -23.75 -16.70 -14.18
N GLU A 129 -23.35 -17.27 -13.04
CA GLU A 129 -23.82 -18.58 -12.56
C GLU A 129 -25.32 -18.59 -12.21
N GLY A 130 -25.89 -17.46 -11.79
CA GLY A 130 -27.34 -17.36 -11.53
C GLY A 130 -28.19 -17.42 -12.81
N ASN A 131 -27.67 -16.88 -13.92
CA ASN A 131 -28.40 -16.78 -15.18
C ASN A 131 -28.48 -18.12 -15.94
N ASP A 132 -27.52 -19.04 -15.69
CA ASP A 132 -27.48 -20.38 -16.29
C ASP A 132 -28.43 -21.38 -15.61
N SER A 133 -29.04 -21.02 -14.47
CA SER A 133 -29.98 -21.88 -13.73
C SER A 133 -31.46 -21.65 -14.07
N GLU A 134 -31.75 -20.64 -14.88
CA GLU A 134 -33.11 -20.28 -15.32
C GLU A 134 -33.40 -20.66 -16.80
N SER A 135 -32.48 -21.36 -17.48
CA SER A 135 -32.63 -21.89 -18.85
C SER A 135 -32.66 -23.41 -18.89
#